data_AF-A0A5C3MZB2-F1
#
_entry.id   AF-A0A5C3MZB2-F1
#
_cell.length_a   1.000
_cell.length_b   1.000
_cell.length_c   1.000
_cell.angle_alpha   90.00
_cell.angle_beta   90.00
_cell.angle_gamma   90.00
#
_symmetry.space_group_name_H-M   'P 1'
#
loop_
_entity.id
_entity.type
_entity.pdbx_description
1 polymer ?
#
loop_
_entity_poly.entity_id
_entity_poly.type
_entity_poly.pdbx_seq_one_letter_code
_entity_poly.pdbx_strand_id
1 'polypeptide(L)'
;ALYAHIRILWRLERGAVPKLPPSDILSDFSLRFSDSQNIAATATAGPPLIHSSLVEISQSLHYGGGGQQAPWMLMVDQAMLEYYQVCISHFGLPCWCPDLRDTAYSPYNSACRIIALTTFQQGILAKVYDQLLPNPRYVTNTMLILKLYDHFVHYYQQKRFTKEKKSPGSVTISEELKTVYKNRERLAACRKKFAKEMKLPAQYINMVSEVKATSDDEWDPELGAYAIKRRP
;
A
#
# COMPACT_ATOMS: atom_id res chain seq x y z
N ALA A 1 1.51 -4.33 8.66
CA ALA A 1 2.32 -3.24 9.25
C ALA A 1 3.09 -2.46 8.19
N LEU A 2 4.16 -2.99 7.58
CA LEU A 2 5.03 -2.22 6.66
C LEU A 2 4.29 -1.50 5.52
N TYR A 3 3.36 -2.16 4.82
CA TYR A 3 2.62 -1.49 3.73
C TYR A 3 1.72 -0.35 4.22
N ALA A 4 1.18 -0.45 5.44
CA ALA A 4 0.43 0.64 6.05
C ALA A 4 1.35 1.81 6.40
N HIS A 5 2.53 1.53 6.96
CA HIS A 5 3.55 2.54 7.21
C HIS A 5 4.00 3.27 5.92
N ILE A 6 4.31 2.53 4.86
CA ILE A 6 4.69 3.15 3.57
C ILE A 6 3.55 4.02 3.03
N ARG A 7 2.29 3.60 3.18
CA ARG A 7 1.14 4.41 2.78
C ARG A 7 0.98 5.68 3.61
N ILE A 8 1.25 5.63 4.91
CA ILE A 8 1.28 6.80 5.80
C ILE A 8 2.30 7.81 5.31
N LEU A 9 3.55 7.38 5.06
CA LEU A 9 4.62 8.24 4.56
C LEU A 9 4.27 8.84 3.19
N TRP A 10 3.72 8.01 2.29
CA TRP A 10 3.39 8.41 0.92
C TRP A 10 2.05 9.12 0.78
N ARG A 11 1.29 9.27 1.88
CA ARG A 11 -0.07 9.81 1.89
C ARG A 11 -0.99 9.10 0.89
N LEU A 12 -0.84 7.79 0.83
CA LEU A 12 -1.43 6.96 -0.20
C LEU A 12 -2.59 6.13 0.35
N GLU A 13 -3.80 6.60 0.08
CA GLU A 13 -5.03 5.88 0.40
C GLU A 13 -5.21 4.60 -0.43
N ARG A 14 -6.15 3.75 0.00
CA ARG A 14 -6.54 2.56 -0.77
C ARG A 14 -7.07 2.98 -2.15
N GLY A 15 -6.63 2.30 -3.21
CA GLY A 15 -7.04 2.62 -4.58
C GLY A 15 -6.27 3.76 -5.23
N ALA A 16 -5.69 4.67 -4.44
CA ALA A 16 -4.93 5.78 -4.98
C ALA A 16 -3.69 5.31 -5.77
N VAL A 17 -3.40 6.03 -6.85
CA VAL A 17 -2.19 5.83 -7.65
C VAL A 17 -1.13 6.82 -7.14
N PRO A 18 0.11 6.36 -6.92
CA PRO A 18 1.17 7.25 -6.46
C PRO A 18 1.46 8.39 -7.42
N LYS A 19 1.73 9.56 -6.85
CA LYS A 19 2.30 10.70 -7.56
C LYS A 19 3.81 10.53 -7.69
N LEU A 20 4.41 11.23 -8.65
CA LEU A 20 5.86 11.32 -8.79
C LEU A 20 6.41 12.48 -7.97
N PRO A 21 7.68 12.41 -7.54
CA PRO A 21 8.33 13.55 -6.92
C PRO A 21 8.43 14.74 -7.91
N PRO A 22 8.29 15.97 -7.43
CA PRO A 22 8.54 17.18 -8.22
C PRO A 22 9.98 17.21 -8.78
N SER A 23 10.18 17.82 -9.95
CA SER A 23 11.47 17.81 -10.64
C SER A 23 12.55 18.65 -9.94
N ASP A 24 12.15 19.78 -9.36
CA ASP A 24 12.97 20.64 -8.52
C ASP A 24 13.54 19.88 -7.32
N ILE A 25 12.71 19.08 -6.64
CA ILE A 25 13.15 18.24 -5.51
C ILE A 25 14.20 17.21 -5.94
N LEU A 26 14.03 16.59 -7.12
CA LEU A 26 15.01 15.64 -7.65
C LEU A 26 16.33 16.33 -8.02
N SER A 27 16.28 17.52 -8.62
CA SER A 27 17.46 18.31 -8.96
C SER A 27 18.22 18.75 -7.71
N ASP A 28 17.52 19.29 -6.72
CA ASP A 28 18.11 19.72 -5.44
C ASP A 28 18.74 18.55 -4.68
N PHE A 29 18.06 17.41 -4.65
CA PHE A 29 18.60 16.19 -4.05
C PHE A 29 19.88 15.74 -4.77
N SER A 30 19.84 15.69 -6.11
CA SER A 30 21.00 15.27 -6.91
C SER A 30 22.20 16.19 -6.69
N LEU A 31 22.00 17.50 -6.58
CA LEU A 31 23.07 18.47 -6.34
C LEU A 31 23.74 18.26 -4.97
N ARG A 32 22.97 17.87 -3.95
CA ARG A 32 23.46 17.72 -2.57
C ARG A 32 24.15 16.38 -2.33
N PHE A 33 23.68 15.33 -3.00
CA PHE A 33 24.10 13.95 -2.73
C PHE A 33 24.88 13.30 -3.88
N SER A 34 25.24 14.05 -4.94
CA SER A 34 25.96 13.59 -6.13
C SER A 34 27.19 12.73 -5.81
N ASP A 35 27.97 13.14 -4.81
CA ASP A 35 29.26 12.53 -4.46
C ASP A 35 29.22 11.73 -3.16
N SER A 36 28.02 11.57 -2.58
CA SER A 36 27.88 10.93 -1.27
C SER A 36 27.98 9.40 -1.39
N GLN A 37 29.10 8.84 -0.90
CA GLN A 37 29.25 7.39 -0.78
C GLN A 37 28.26 6.80 0.24
N ASN A 38 27.83 7.60 1.22
CA ASN A 38 26.83 7.21 2.22
C ASN A 38 25.82 8.35 2.47
N ILE A 39 24.75 8.34 1.68
CA ILE A 39 23.66 9.33 1.71
C ILE A 39 23.08 9.51 3.12
N ALA A 40 22.90 8.41 3.88
CA ALA A 40 22.34 8.48 5.23
C ALA A 40 23.25 9.26 6.17
N ALA A 41 24.54 8.91 6.19
CA ALA A 41 25.52 9.60 7.03
C ALA A 41 25.60 11.09 6.68
N THR A 42 25.60 11.43 5.38
CA THR A 42 25.60 12.82 4.92
C THR A 42 24.34 13.57 5.36
N ALA A 43 23.16 12.96 5.25
CA ALA A 43 21.89 13.58 5.63
C ALA A 43 21.75 13.82 7.15
N THR A 44 22.29 12.91 7.97
CA THR A 44 22.15 12.97 9.44
C THR A 44 23.33 13.60 10.17
N ALA A 45 24.40 13.99 9.47
CA ALA A 45 25.58 14.62 10.09
C ALA A 45 25.30 16.05 10.59
N GLY A 46 24.29 16.73 10.04
CA GLY A 46 23.92 18.10 10.37
C GLY A 46 22.46 18.24 10.78
N PRO A 47 21.99 19.49 11.02
CA PRO A 47 20.57 19.75 11.23
C PRO A 47 19.73 19.35 10.01
N PRO A 48 18.40 19.18 10.17
CA PRO A 48 17.48 19.00 9.05
C PRO A 48 17.70 20.00 7.92
N LEU A 49 17.66 19.53 6.68
CA LEU A 49 17.86 20.38 5.49
C LEU A 49 16.67 21.30 5.23
N ILE A 50 15.48 20.91 5.71
CA ILE A 50 14.27 21.74 5.74
C ILE A 50 13.64 21.66 7.12
N HIS A 51 12.75 22.59 7.45
CA HIS A 51 12.01 22.52 8.71
C HIS A 51 11.01 21.35 8.67
N SER A 52 10.94 20.54 9.74
CA SER A 52 10.12 19.32 9.78
C SER A 52 8.62 19.58 9.59
N SER A 53 8.13 20.76 9.99
CA SER A 53 6.72 21.14 9.78
C SER A 53 6.33 21.31 8.31
N LEU A 54 7.32 21.43 7.40
CA LEU A 54 7.09 21.48 5.95
C LEU A 54 6.90 20.08 5.36
N VAL A 55 7.14 19.02 6.15
CA VAL A 55 7.02 17.64 5.67
C VAL A 55 5.57 17.15 5.79
N GLU A 56 4.99 16.82 4.65
CA GLU A 56 3.63 16.30 4.55
C GLU A 56 3.59 14.77 4.75
N ILE A 57 2.84 14.30 5.75
CA ILE A 57 2.60 12.89 6.08
C ILE A 57 1.13 12.70 6.47
N SER A 58 0.56 11.53 6.23
CA SER A 58 -0.79 11.20 6.71
C SER A 58 -0.78 10.82 8.20
N GLN A 59 -1.56 11.51 9.03
CA GLN A 59 -1.73 11.12 10.44
C GLN A 59 -2.49 9.80 10.60
N SER A 60 -3.37 9.51 9.66
CA SER A 60 -4.24 8.35 9.70
C SER A 60 -4.27 7.61 8.37
N LEU A 61 -4.61 6.33 8.44
CA LEU A 61 -4.84 5.50 7.27
C LEU A 61 -6.12 4.69 7.44
N HIS A 62 -7.02 4.83 6.47
CA HIS A 62 -8.24 4.05 6.45
C HIS A 62 -7.94 2.60 6.07
N TYR A 63 -8.33 1.67 6.93
CA TYR A 63 -8.13 0.24 6.72
C TYR A 63 -9.48 -0.51 6.81
N GLY A 64 -9.72 -1.42 5.86
CA GLY A 64 -11.00 -2.10 5.75
C GLY A 64 -12.05 -1.34 4.93
N GLY A 65 -13.02 -2.09 4.42
CA GLY A 65 -14.00 -1.65 3.42
C GLY A 65 -14.33 -2.84 2.54
N GLY A 66 -15.30 -3.64 2.99
CA GLY A 66 -15.73 -4.89 2.40
C GLY A 66 -16.51 -5.77 3.39
N GLY A 67 -17.64 -5.27 3.91
CA GLY A 67 -18.53 -5.97 4.85
C GLY A 67 -19.24 -5.00 5.82
N GLN A 68 -20.17 -5.51 6.64
CA GLN A 68 -20.95 -4.76 7.66
C GLN A 68 -20.10 -4.10 8.79
N GLN A 69 -18.78 -4.29 8.81
CA GLN A 69 -17.90 -3.63 9.78
C GLN A 69 -17.42 -2.28 9.22
N ALA A 70 -17.55 -1.24 10.04
CA ALA A 70 -17.04 0.07 9.72
C ALA A 70 -15.52 0.00 9.41
N PRO A 71 -15.02 0.77 8.43
CA PRO A 71 -13.58 0.93 8.24
C PRO A 71 -12.95 1.33 9.57
N TRP A 72 -11.90 0.63 9.97
CA TRP A 72 -11.15 1.02 11.16
C TRP A 72 -9.91 1.81 10.72
N MET A 73 -9.52 2.78 11.53
CA MET A 73 -8.50 3.74 11.18
C MET A 73 -7.22 3.47 11.98
N LEU A 74 -6.11 3.32 11.28
CA LEU A 74 -4.79 3.29 11.91
C LEU A 74 -4.38 4.74 12.17
N MET A 75 -4.16 5.09 13.44
CA MET A 75 -3.71 6.41 13.87
C MET A 75 -2.25 6.36 14.29
N VAL A 76 -1.45 7.29 13.80
CA VAL A 76 -0.10 7.53 14.31
C VAL A 76 -0.17 8.66 15.33
N ASP A 77 0.41 8.45 16.51
CA ASP A 77 0.50 9.48 17.53
C ASP A 77 1.37 10.66 17.06
N GLN A 78 1.14 11.83 17.66
CA GLN A 78 1.78 13.07 17.24
C GLN A 78 3.31 13.02 17.38
N ALA A 79 3.83 12.41 18.45
CA ALA A 79 5.27 12.32 18.69
C ALA A 79 5.96 11.45 17.61
N MET A 80 5.32 10.35 17.21
CA MET A 80 5.82 9.51 16.13
C MET A 80 5.70 10.16 14.75
N LEU A 81 4.66 10.97 14.51
CA LEU A 81 4.56 11.77 13.28
C LEU A 81 5.69 12.80 13.19
N GLU A 82 5.97 13.52 14.27
CA GLU A 82 7.07 14.48 14.34
C GLU A 82 8.41 13.79 14.11
N TYR A 83 8.61 12.60 14.68
CA TYR A 83 9.80 11.79 14.41
C TYR A 83 9.93 11.45 12.91
N TYR A 84 8.85 11.00 12.26
CA TYR A 84 8.88 10.71 10.81
C TYR A 84 9.19 11.95 9.98
N GLN A 85 8.59 13.09 10.33
CA GLN A 85 8.84 14.37 9.67
C GLN A 85 10.30 14.79 9.81
N VAL A 86 10.88 14.67 11.00
CA VAL A 86 12.31 14.95 11.24
C VAL A 86 13.17 14.04 10.36
N CYS A 87 12.94 12.73 10.35
CA CYS A 87 13.70 11.81 9.52
C CYS A 87 13.67 12.16 8.03
N ILE A 88 12.51 12.54 7.49
CA ILE A 88 12.37 12.96 6.09
C ILE A 88 13.07 14.31 5.83
N SER A 89 12.95 15.25 6.78
CA SER A 89 13.50 16.61 6.65
C SER A 89 15.03 16.65 6.58
N HIS A 90 15.73 15.67 7.15
CA HIS A 90 17.18 15.49 6.99
C HIS A 90 17.60 15.23 5.53
N PHE A 91 16.71 14.71 4.70
CA PHE A 91 16.96 14.49 3.26
C PHE A 91 16.45 15.66 2.40
N GLY A 92 15.91 16.71 3.01
CA GLY A 92 15.40 17.90 2.30
C GLY A 92 14.11 17.66 1.53
N LEU A 93 13.33 16.63 1.89
CA LEU A 93 12.14 16.24 1.15
C LEU A 93 10.87 16.82 1.80
N PRO A 94 10.07 17.66 1.11
CA PRO A 94 8.80 18.14 1.67
C PRO A 94 7.73 17.03 1.74
N CYS A 95 7.95 15.92 1.05
CA CYS A 95 7.15 14.72 1.22
C CYS A 95 7.93 13.48 0.83
N TRP A 96 7.59 12.34 1.43
CA TRP A 96 8.18 11.07 1.04
C TRP A 96 7.51 10.55 -0.24
N CYS A 97 8.27 10.52 -1.34
CA CYS A 97 7.74 10.15 -2.65
C CYS A 97 8.84 9.53 -3.54
N PRO A 98 8.98 8.19 -3.58
CA PRO A 98 9.91 7.49 -4.46
C PRO A 98 9.70 7.82 -5.94
N ASP A 99 10.78 7.87 -6.72
CA ASP A 99 10.69 7.99 -8.17
C ASP A 99 10.48 6.61 -8.81
N LEU A 100 9.25 6.35 -9.23
CA LEU A 100 8.85 5.09 -9.88
C LEU A 100 9.36 4.95 -11.32
N ARG A 101 9.97 5.99 -11.90
CA ARG A 101 10.57 5.95 -13.24
C ARG A 101 12.01 5.45 -13.22
N ASP A 102 12.65 5.53 -12.06
CA ASP A 102 14.05 5.17 -11.87
C ASP A 102 14.18 3.81 -11.17
N THR A 103 15.39 3.28 -11.12
CA THR A 103 15.70 2.00 -10.49
C THR A 103 15.53 2.08 -8.96
N ALA A 104 15.22 0.95 -8.33
CA ALA A 104 15.08 0.87 -6.87
C ALA A 104 16.35 1.24 -6.08
N TYR A 105 17.50 1.25 -6.76
CA TYR A 105 18.82 1.46 -6.15
C TYR A 105 19.47 2.77 -6.60
N SER A 106 18.76 3.65 -7.30
CA SER A 106 19.26 5.00 -7.54
C SER A 106 19.46 5.75 -6.22
N PRO A 107 20.30 6.80 -6.18
CA PRO A 107 20.58 7.53 -4.93
C PRO A 107 19.31 8.04 -4.23
N TYR A 108 18.40 8.67 -4.99
CA TYR A 108 17.14 9.20 -4.46
C TYR A 108 16.22 8.08 -3.92
N ASN A 109 16.06 6.99 -4.67
CA ASN A 109 15.23 5.87 -4.22
C ASN A 109 15.85 5.12 -3.04
N SER A 110 17.18 5.07 -2.96
CA SER A 110 17.90 4.53 -1.81
C SER A 110 17.68 5.37 -0.56
N ALA A 111 17.67 6.71 -0.68
CA ALA A 111 17.29 7.60 0.42
C ALA A 111 15.85 7.35 0.88
N CYS A 112 14.90 7.28 -0.05
CA CYS A 112 13.50 6.97 0.27
C CYS A 112 13.37 5.64 1.02
N ARG A 113 14.11 4.61 0.59
CA ARG A 113 14.13 3.30 1.26
C ARG A 113 14.70 3.40 2.66
N ILE A 114 15.84 4.07 2.85
CA ILE A 114 16.45 4.26 4.18
C ILE A 114 15.44 4.91 5.12
N ILE A 115 14.83 6.03 4.70
CA ILE A 115 13.79 6.72 5.49
C ILE A 115 12.68 5.75 5.88
N ALA A 116 12.08 5.04 4.91
CA ALA A 116 10.95 4.17 5.14
C ALA A 116 11.27 3.00 6.08
N LEU A 117 12.47 2.42 5.97
CA LEU A 117 12.86 1.30 6.82
C LEU A 117 13.21 1.75 8.24
N THR A 118 13.96 2.84 8.39
CA THR A 118 14.33 3.38 9.71
C THR A 118 13.11 3.85 10.49
N THR A 119 12.19 4.58 9.84
CA THR A 119 10.96 5.05 10.48
C THR A 119 9.98 3.92 10.77
N PHE A 120 9.91 2.89 9.91
CA PHE A 120 9.13 1.69 10.19
C PHE A 120 9.62 0.95 11.43
N GLN A 121 10.94 0.72 11.52
CA GLN A 121 11.56 0.06 12.67
C GLN A 121 11.29 0.83 13.97
N GLN A 122 11.40 2.16 13.95
CA GLN A 122 11.05 2.97 15.10
C GLN A 122 9.56 2.87 15.47
N GLY A 123 8.66 2.90 14.48
CA GLY A 123 7.22 2.76 14.72
C GLY A 123 6.83 1.39 15.29
N ILE A 124 7.55 0.33 14.93
CA ILE A 124 7.41 -0.98 15.56
C ILE A 124 7.82 -0.93 17.03
N LEU A 125 8.98 -0.33 17.35
CA LEU A 125 9.46 -0.23 18.74
C LEU A 125 8.50 0.59 19.60
N ALA A 126 7.92 1.64 19.02
CA ALA A 126 6.90 2.48 19.65
C ALA A 126 5.48 1.85 19.62
N LYS A 127 5.33 0.61 19.13
CA LYS A 127 4.05 -0.13 19.09
C LYS A 127 2.93 0.52 18.28
N VAL A 128 3.26 1.42 17.34
CA VAL A 128 2.31 2.11 16.46
C VAL A 128 1.43 1.11 15.68
N TYR A 129 1.97 -0.06 15.37
CA TYR A 129 1.33 -1.05 14.51
C TYR A 129 0.74 -2.26 15.26
N ASP A 130 0.63 -2.24 16.59
CA ASP A 130 0.14 -3.40 17.38
C ASP A 130 -1.25 -3.86 16.94
N GLN A 131 -2.12 -2.94 16.53
CA GLN A 131 -3.45 -3.24 15.99
C GLN A 131 -3.41 -4.09 14.70
N LEU A 132 -2.31 -4.04 13.95
CA LEU A 132 -2.09 -4.85 12.75
C LEU A 132 -1.49 -6.23 13.06
N LEU A 133 -1.26 -6.56 14.34
CA LEU A 133 -0.72 -7.82 14.82
C LEU A 133 0.53 -8.27 14.03
N PRO A 134 1.59 -7.44 13.95
CA PRO A 134 2.80 -7.81 13.25
C PRO A 134 3.42 -9.06 13.88
N ASN A 135 3.81 -10.02 13.04
CA ASN A 135 4.40 -11.26 13.54
C ASN A 135 5.82 -10.97 14.11
N PRO A 136 6.04 -11.11 15.42
CA PRO A 136 7.28 -10.69 16.07
C PRO A 136 8.51 -11.45 15.55
N ARG A 137 8.33 -12.66 15.00
CA ARG A 137 9.41 -13.46 14.40
C ARG A 137 10.09 -12.77 13.21
N TYR A 138 9.35 -11.92 12.49
CA TYR A 138 9.81 -11.31 11.24
C TYR A 138 10.11 -9.83 11.36
N VAL A 139 9.75 -9.22 12.48
CA VAL A 139 9.85 -7.78 12.73
C VAL A 139 11.30 -7.28 12.76
N THR A 140 12.26 -8.12 13.12
CA THR A 140 13.70 -7.79 13.13
C THR A 140 14.45 -8.31 11.90
N ASN A 141 13.77 -9.00 10.97
CA ASN A 141 14.40 -9.54 9.77
C ASN A 141 14.56 -8.46 8.70
N THR A 142 15.66 -7.72 8.76
CA THR A 142 15.97 -6.61 7.85
C THR A 142 15.94 -7.02 6.38
N MET A 143 16.45 -8.22 6.04
CA MET A 143 16.44 -8.71 4.66
C MET A 143 15.03 -8.96 4.12
N LEU A 144 14.14 -9.48 4.96
CA LEU A 144 12.75 -9.65 4.59
C LEU A 144 12.05 -8.29 4.44
N ILE A 145 12.29 -7.37 5.37
CA ILE A 145 11.72 -6.01 5.34
C ILE A 145 12.16 -5.27 4.07
N LEU A 146 13.43 -5.38 3.69
CA LEU A 146 13.97 -4.83 2.45
C LEU A 146 13.25 -5.41 1.22
N LYS A 147 13.13 -6.74 1.13
CA LYS A 147 12.42 -7.40 0.02
C LYS A 147 10.96 -7.00 -0.05
N LEU A 148 10.29 -6.86 1.09
CA LEU A 148 8.89 -6.42 1.16
C LEU A 148 8.74 -4.96 0.69
N TYR A 149 9.67 -4.09 1.07
CA TYR A 149 9.72 -2.70 0.58
C TYR A 149 9.89 -2.67 -0.94
N ASP A 150 10.91 -3.34 -1.48
CA ASP A 150 11.21 -3.35 -2.91
C ASP A 150 10.01 -3.92 -3.70
N HIS A 151 9.42 -5.00 -3.21
CA HIS A 151 8.21 -5.56 -3.81
C HIS A 151 7.03 -4.59 -3.78
N PHE A 152 6.78 -3.89 -2.67
CA PHE A 152 5.65 -3.00 -2.58
C PHE A 152 5.83 -1.74 -3.43
N VAL A 153 6.94 -1.03 -3.27
CA VAL A 153 7.19 0.25 -3.92
C VAL A 153 7.57 0.07 -5.39
N HIS A 154 8.62 -0.71 -5.65
CA HIS A 154 9.24 -0.78 -6.98
C HIS A 154 8.66 -1.88 -7.89
N TYR A 155 7.90 -2.85 -7.36
CA TYR A 155 7.17 -3.80 -8.19
C TYR A 155 5.67 -3.50 -8.25
N TYR A 156 4.97 -3.58 -7.10
CA TYR A 156 3.51 -3.48 -7.07
C TYR A 156 3.02 -2.07 -7.41
N GLN A 157 3.56 -1.05 -6.75
CA GLN A 157 3.16 0.34 -6.98
C GLN A 157 3.65 0.87 -8.33
N GLN A 158 4.86 0.51 -8.77
CA GLN A 158 5.34 0.82 -10.13
C GLN A 158 4.44 0.21 -11.22
N LYS A 159 4.00 -1.04 -11.06
CA LYS A 159 3.08 -1.70 -12.01
C LYS A 159 1.74 -0.97 -12.08
N ARG A 160 1.20 -0.53 -10.94
CA ARG A 160 -0.02 0.30 -10.89
C ARG A 160 0.19 1.64 -11.58
N PHE A 161 1.26 2.36 -11.25
CA PHE A 161 1.62 3.63 -11.86
C PHE A 161 1.75 3.52 -13.38
N THR A 162 2.46 2.50 -13.88
CA THR A 162 2.64 2.26 -15.32
C THR A 162 1.32 1.95 -16.00
N LYS A 163 0.45 1.18 -15.35
CA LYS A 163 -0.87 0.85 -15.88
C LYS A 163 -1.75 2.09 -15.98
N GLU A 164 -1.79 2.90 -14.93
CA GLU A 164 -2.55 4.15 -14.89
C GLU A 164 -2.04 5.16 -15.93
N LYS A 165 -0.72 5.29 -16.09
CA LYS A 165 -0.12 6.15 -17.11
C LYS A 165 -0.51 5.75 -18.53
N LYS A 166 -0.68 4.46 -18.80
CA LYS A 166 -1.12 3.93 -20.11
C LYS A 166 -2.61 4.09 -20.34
N SER A 167 -3.41 3.88 -19.30
CA SER A 167 -4.87 3.94 -19.35
C SER A 167 -5.37 4.50 -18.01
N PRO A 168 -5.64 5.82 -17.95
CA PRO A 168 -6.19 6.46 -16.76
C PRO A 168 -7.51 5.80 -16.32
N GLY A 169 -7.69 5.63 -15.00
CA GLY A 169 -8.82 4.94 -14.38
C GLY A 169 -8.70 3.41 -14.34
N SER A 170 -7.74 2.81 -15.06
CA SER A 170 -7.65 1.35 -15.18
C SER A 170 -7.23 0.65 -13.89
N VAL A 171 -6.53 1.33 -12.98
CA VAL A 171 -6.23 0.80 -11.64
C VAL A 171 -7.50 0.71 -10.80
N THR A 172 -8.32 1.78 -10.78
CA THR A 172 -9.59 1.83 -10.05
C THR A 172 -10.53 0.72 -10.51
N ILE A 173 -10.75 0.61 -11.84
CA ILE A 173 -11.58 -0.45 -12.44
C ILE A 173 -11.08 -1.85 -12.04
N SER A 174 -9.76 -2.05 -12.03
CA SER A 174 -9.18 -3.35 -11.65
C SER A 174 -9.39 -3.69 -10.17
N GLU A 175 -9.46 -2.69 -9.29
CA GLU A 175 -9.73 -2.90 -7.87
C GLU A 175 -11.20 -3.18 -7.60
N GLU A 176 -12.10 -2.50 -8.30
CA GLU A 176 -13.54 -2.78 -8.29
C GLU A 176 -13.81 -4.20 -8.76
N LEU A 177 -13.25 -4.60 -9.90
CA LEU A 177 -13.39 -5.96 -10.43
C LEU A 177 -12.82 -7.03 -9.49
N LYS A 178 -11.72 -6.76 -8.79
CA LYS A 178 -11.19 -7.68 -7.77
C LYS A 178 -12.13 -7.84 -6.59
N THR A 179 -12.82 -6.78 -6.20
CA THR A 179 -13.80 -6.82 -5.11
C THR A 179 -14.99 -7.68 -5.51
N VAL A 180 -15.51 -7.48 -6.73
CA VAL A 180 -16.55 -8.33 -7.32
C VAL A 180 -16.11 -9.79 -7.35
N TYR A 181 -14.91 -10.08 -7.88
CA TYR A 181 -14.42 -11.45 -7.98
C TYR A 181 -14.26 -12.13 -6.61
N LYS A 182 -13.80 -11.42 -5.58
CA LYS A 182 -13.73 -11.94 -4.21
C LYS A 182 -15.10 -12.27 -3.62
N ASN A 183 -16.12 -11.46 -3.93
CA ASN A 183 -17.49 -11.76 -3.51
C ASN A 183 -17.97 -13.07 -4.15
N ARG A 184 -17.72 -13.24 -5.45
CA ARG A 184 -18.01 -14.50 -6.17
C ARG A 184 -17.30 -15.70 -5.54
N GLU A 185 -16.01 -15.57 -5.20
CA GLU A 185 -15.23 -16.62 -4.53
C GLU A 185 -15.84 -17.01 -3.18
N ARG A 186 -16.21 -16.02 -2.37
CA ARG A 186 -16.84 -16.24 -1.06
C ARG A 186 -18.16 -16.99 -1.20
N LEU A 187 -19.03 -16.56 -2.12
CA LEU A 187 -20.32 -17.20 -2.32
C LEU A 187 -20.16 -18.63 -2.89
N ALA A 188 -19.25 -18.84 -3.84
CA ALA A 188 -18.93 -20.18 -4.36
C ALA A 188 -18.44 -21.13 -3.24
N ALA A 189 -17.63 -20.63 -2.30
CA ALA A 189 -17.19 -21.39 -1.13
C ALA A 189 -18.36 -21.75 -0.20
N CYS A 190 -19.26 -20.81 0.08
CA CYS A 190 -20.48 -21.05 0.86
C CYS A 190 -21.39 -22.11 0.20
N ARG A 191 -21.63 -21.98 -1.11
CA ARG A 191 -22.42 -22.94 -1.90
C ARG A 191 -21.82 -24.34 -1.87
N LYS A 192 -20.50 -24.44 -2.06
CA LYS A 192 -19.78 -25.72 -1.98
C LYS A 192 -19.93 -26.37 -0.61
N LYS A 193 -19.85 -25.58 0.47
CA LYS A 193 -20.05 -26.06 1.84
C LYS A 193 -21.47 -26.62 2.02
N PHE A 194 -22.48 -25.84 1.67
CA PHE A 194 -23.89 -26.25 1.74
C PHE A 194 -24.18 -27.51 0.91
N ALA A 195 -23.71 -27.56 -0.34
CA ALA A 195 -23.95 -28.70 -1.24
C ALA A 195 -23.32 -30.00 -0.71
N LYS A 196 -22.17 -29.91 -0.02
CA LYS A 196 -21.54 -31.04 0.67
C LYS A 196 -22.36 -31.49 1.89
N GLU A 197 -22.84 -30.55 2.70
CA GLU A 197 -23.68 -30.82 3.87
C GLU A 197 -25.00 -31.51 3.47
N MET A 198 -25.58 -31.11 2.34
CA MET A 198 -26.79 -31.72 1.77
C MET A 198 -26.53 -33.00 0.96
N LYS A 199 -25.27 -33.47 0.90
CA LYS A 199 -24.86 -34.69 0.18
C LYS A 199 -25.31 -34.72 -1.29
N LEU A 200 -25.27 -33.58 -1.96
CA LEU A 200 -25.63 -33.49 -3.37
C LEU A 200 -24.65 -34.28 -4.26
N PRO A 201 -25.06 -34.69 -5.47
CA PRO A 201 -24.16 -35.39 -6.39
C PRO A 201 -22.93 -34.56 -6.74
N ALA A 202 -21.79 -35.23 -6.95
CA ALA A 202 -20.50 -34.58 -7.18
C ALA A 202 -20.51 -33.58 -8.35
N GLN A 203 -21.27 -33.87 -9.42
CA GLN A 203 -21.44 -32.97 -10.56
C GLN A 203 -22.06 -31.64 -10.14
N TYR A 204 -23.09 -31.65 -9.29
CA TYR A 204 -23.72 -30.43 -8.78
C TYR A 204 -22.78 -29.64 -7.88
N ILE A 205 -22.05 -30.32 -6.98
CA ILE A 205 -21.05 -29.67 -6.12
C ILE A 205 -19.99 -28.95 -6.96
N ASN A 206 -19.50 -29.58 -8.02
CA ASN A 206 -18.50 -28.99 -8.90
C ASN A 206 -19.06 -27.75 -9.61
N MET A 207 -20.26 -27.85 -10.17
CA MET A 207 -20.91 -26.75 -10.89
C MET A 207 -21.12 -25.52 -10.00
N VAL A 208 -21.68 -25.68 -8.79
CA VAL A 208 -21.97 -24.56 -7.88
C VAL A 208 -20.72 -24.00 -7.18
N SER A 209 -19.59 -24.70 -7.29
CA SER A 209 -18.31 -24.26 -6.75
C SER A 209 -17.46 -23.43 -7.71
N GLU A 210 -17.92 -23.29 -8.97
CA GLU A 210 -17.23 -22.49 -9.98
C GLU A 210 -17.48 -20.99 -9.74
N VAL A 211 -16.41 -20.23 -9.53
CA VAL A 211 -16.47 -18.78 -9.24
C VAL A 211 -17.13 -18.02 -10.39
N LYS A 212 -16.87 -18.44 -11.63
CA LYS A 212 -17.46 -17.84 -12.82
C LYS A 212 -18.95 -18.11 -12.97
N ALA A 213 -19.51 -19.09 -12.26
CA ALA A 213 -20.93 -19.44 -12.26
C ALA A 213 -21.73 -18.72 -11.15
N THR A 214 -21.09 -17.78 -10.44
CA THR A 214 -21.63 -17.20 -9.20
C THR A 214 -21.71 -15.66 -9.29
N SER A 215 -22.21 -15.13 -10.42
CA SER A 215 -22.33 -13.67 -10.68
C SER A 215 -23.58 -13.03 -10.05
N ASP A 216 -24.43 -13.81 -9.39
CA ASP A 216 -25.73 -13.40 -8.87
C ASP A 216 -25.68 -12.62 -7.54
N ASP A 217 -24.50 -12.48 -6.93
CA ASP A 217 -24.23 -11.65 -5.73
C ASP A 217 -23.72 -10.24 -6.08
N GLU A 218 -23.91 -9.80 -7.33
CA GLU A 218 -23.50 -8.48 -7.79
C GLU A 218 -24.64 -7.48 -7.70
N TRP A 219 -24.50 -6.49 -6.82
CA TRP A 219 -25.42 -5.36 -6.76
C TRP A 219 -25.33 -4.52 -8.03
N ASP A 220 -26.47 -4.28 -8.66
CA ASP A 220 -26.63 -3.35 -9.76
C ASP A 220 -27.30 -2.06 -9.22
N PRO A 221 -26.55 -0.95 -9.15
CA PRO A 221 -27.07 0.31 -8.64
C PRO A 221 -28.09 0.96 -9.59
N GLU A 222 -28.07 0.65 -10.89
CA GLU A 222 -29.05 1.17 -11.84
C GLU A 222 -30.40 0.46 -11.68
N LEU A 223 -30.37 -0.86 -11.44
CA LEU A 223 -31.57 -1.67 -11.20
C LEU A 223 -32.03 -1.66 -9.73
N GLY A 224 -31.19 -1.20 -8.80
CA GLY A 224 -31.45 -1.26 -7.37
C GLY A 224 -31.64 -2.70 -6.85
N ALA A 225 -30.99 -3.67 -7.49
CA ALA A 225 -31.18 -5.10 -7.22
C ALA A 225 -29.89 -5.89 -7.46
N TYR A 226 -29.80 -7.11 -6.92
CA TYR A 226 -28.74 -8.05 -7.28
C TYR A 226 -29.00 -8.61 -8.68
N ALA A 227 -28.05 -8.43 -9.59
CA ALA A 227 -28.21 -8.77 -11.00
C ALA A 227 -27.41 -10.02 -11.39
N ILE A 228 -28.05 -10.93 -12.12
CA ILE A 228 -27.36 -12.06 -12.76
C ILE A 228 -26.78 -11.56 -14.09
N LYS A 229 -25.51 -11.17 -14.08
CA LYS A 229 -24.84 -10.76 -15.33
C LYS A 229 -24.60 -11.98 -16.20
N ARG A 230 -25.25 -12.00 -17.37
CA ARG A 230 -24.96 -12.94 -18.46
C ARG A 230 -23.70 -12.47 -19.19
N ARG A 231 -22.93 -13.40 -19.76
CA ARG A 231 -21.81 -13.01 -20.62
C ARG A 231 -22.36 -12.26 -21.85
N PRO A 232 -21.68 -11.21 -22.32
CA PRO A 232 -21.98 -10.62 -23.63
C PRO A 232 -21.79 -11.67 -24.74
#